data_AF-A0A238JS25-F1
#
_entry.id   AF-A0A238JS25-F1
#
_cell.length_a   1.000
_cell.length_b   1.000
_cell.length_c   1.000
_cell.angle_alpha   90.00
_cell.angle_beta   90.00
_cell.angle_gamma   90.00
#
_symmetry.space_group_name_H-M   'P 1'
#
loop_
_entity.id
_entity.type
_entity.pdbx_description
1 polymer ?
#
loop_
_entity_poly.entity_id
_entity_poly.type
_entity_poly.pdbx_seq_one_letter_code
_entity_poly.pdbx_strand_id
1 'polypeptide(L)'
;MPCALEGATLQAKKVSSMERAEKDPVLIRAKEDVQRLEEQREEIAQELDDLTTEIRELRARIRNGDPDRKGESGKLLGDVKYWLKAARETECEIDAIRRKESEITGEYGLDLEAARHEIGCRLARLRPCDGER
;
A
#
# COMPACT_ATOMS: atom_id res chain seq x y z
N MET A 1 26.35 -59.12 -28.66
CA MET A 1 26.26 -59.20 -27.19
C MET A 1 25.50 -57.99 -26.70
N PRO A 2 24.27 -58.15 -26.19
CA PRO A 2 23.41 -57.08 -25.70
C PRO A 2 23.62 -56.86 -24.19
N CYS A 3 23.39 -55.64 -23.72
CA CYS A 3 22.92 -55.40 -22.36
C CYS A 3 21.71 -54.48 -22.47
N ALA A 4 20.57 -54.97 -22.01
CA ALA A 4 19.28 -54.29 -22.02
C ALA A 4 18.87 -53.95 -20.58
N LEU A 5 17.88 -53.05 -20.50
CA LEU A 5 17.00 -52.75 -19.36
C LEU A 5 17.62 -51.87 -18.26
N GLU A 6 16.95 -50.93 -17.61
CA GLU A 6 15.61 -50.33 -17.69
C GLU A 6 15.67 -49.14 -16.72
N GLY A 7 14.86 -48.11 -16.93
CA GLY A 7 14.78 -46.99 -15.99
C GLY A 7 13.67 -46.03 -16.37
N ALA A 8 12.45 -46.41 -16.02
CA ALA A 8 11.22 -45.75 -16.39
C ALA A 8 11.03 -44.34 -15.77
N THR A 9 10.46 -43.47 -16.60
CA THR A 9 9.43 -42.45 -16.30
C THR A 9 9.60 -41.53 -15.10
N LEU A 10 9.76 -40.22 -15.35
CA LEU A 10 9.05 -39.18 -14.58
C LEU A 10 8.68 -37.99 -15.50
N GLN A 11 7.45 -38.08 -16.01
CA GLN A 11 6.48 -37.00 -16.27
C GLN A 11 7.02 -35.56 -16.19
N ALA A 12 6.96 -34.85 -17.32
CA ALA A 12 7.01 -33.40 -17.38
C ALA A 12 5.90 -32.80 -16.52
N LYS A 13 6.23 -32.42 -15.29
CA LYS A 13 5.34 -31.62 -14.44
C LYS A 13 5.29 -30.23 -15.02
N LYS A 14 4.18 -29.94 -15.67
CA LYS A 14 3.62 -28.61 -15.92
C LYS A 14 3.69 -27.82 -14.61
N VAL A 15 4.73 -27.01 -14.43
CA VAL A 15 4.75 -26.02 -13.36
C VAL A 15 3.80 -24.94 -13.83
N SER A 16 2.60 -25.00 -13.27
CA SER A 16 1.57 -23.98 -13.38
C SER A 16 2.22 -22.61 -13.28
N SER A 17 2.07 -21.80 -14.31
CA SER A 17 2.27 -20.35 -14.25
C SER A 17 1.52 -19.83 -13.04
N MET A 18 2.23 -19.66 -11.94
CA MET A 18 1.86 -18.66 -10.94
C MET A 18 2.33 -17.35 -11.54
N GLU A 19 1.36 -16.52 -11.92
CA GLU A 19 1.53 -15.13 -12.30
C GLU A 19 2.36 -14.43 -11.21
N ARG A 20 3.67 -14.33 -11.46
CA ARG A 20 4.49 -13.36 -10.74
C ARG A 20 4.09 -12.02 -11.31
N ALA A 21 3.18 -11.35 -10.62
CA ALA A 21 2.98 -9.92 -10.76
C ALA A 21 4.33 -9.26 -10.47
N GLU A 22 5.08 -9.02 -11.54
CA GLU A 22 6.32 -8.29 -11.57
C GLU A 22 6.00 -6.85 -11.15
N LYS A 23 6.24 -6.56 -9.86
CA LYS A 23 5.91 -5.28 -9.24
C LYS A 23 7.15 -4.42 -9.29
N ASP A 24 7.11 -3.37 -10.09
CA ASP A 24 8.18 -2.38 -10.23
C ASP A 24 8.37 -1.59 -8.91
N PRO A 25 9.56 -1.57 -8.30
CA PRO A 25 9.69 -1.14 -6.90
C PRO A 25 9.59 0.36 -6.58
N VAL A 26 9.68 1.27 -7.56
CA VAL A 26 9.32 2.69 -7.31
C VAL A 26 7.81 2.91 -7.42
N LEU A 27 7.13 2.16 -8.30
CA LEU A 27 5.68 2.02 -8.25
C LEU A 27 5.24 1.37 -6.93
N ILE A 28 6.05 0.47 -6.35
CA ILE A 28 5.77 -0.09 -5.03
C ILE A 28 5.82 1.03 -3.96
N ARG A 29 6.85 1.88 -3.91
CA ARG A 29 6.92 2.96 -2.91
C ARG A 29 5.77 3.96 -2.97
N ALA A 30 5.42 4.46 -4.16
CA ALA A 30 4.28 5.36 -4.31
C ALA A 30 2.95 4.68 -3.93
N LYS A 31 2.77 3.41 -4.31
CA LYS A 31 1.59 2.62 -3.92
C LYS A 31 1.55 2.34 -2.42
N GLU A 32 2.69 2.08 -1.78
CA GLU A 32 2.82 1.92 -0.33
C GLU A 32 2.45 3.22 0.39
N ASP A 33 2.87 4.38 -0.12
CA ASP A 33 2.55 5.69 0.47
C ASP A 33 1.06 6.05 0.32
N VAL A 34 0.45 5.81 -0.84
CA VAL A 34 -1.00 5.99 -1.03
C VAL A 34 -1.78 5.05 -0.14
N GLN A 35 -1.40 3.77 -0.09
CA GLN A 35 -2.08 2.79 0.75
C GLN A 35 -2.01 3.16 2.24
N ARG A 36 -0.83 3.57 2.72
CA ARG A 36 -0.66 4.08 4.10
C ARG A 36 -1.54 5.30 4.36
N LEU A 37 -1.62 6.24 3.43
CA LEU A 37 -2.46 7.43 3.59
C LEU A 37 -3.96 7.10 3.53
N GLU A 38 -4.37 6.11 2.74
CA GLU A 38 -5.75 5.60 2.70
C GLU A 38 -6.12 4.88 4.00
N GLU A 39 -5.21 4.11 4.60
CA GLU A 39 -5.36 3.53 5.93
C GLU A 39 -5.51 4.62 7.00
N GLN A 40 -4.64 5.64 6.97
CA GLN A 40 -4.75 6.80 7.87
C GLN A 40 -6.07 7.56 7.69
N ARG A 41 -6.57 7.68 6.45
CA ARG A 41 -7.87 8.30 6.17
C ARG A 41 -9.01 7.49 6.79
N GLU A 42 -8.95 6.16 6.72
CA GLU A 42 -9.97 5.29 7.32
C GLU A 42 -9.95 5.39 8.85
N GLU A 43 -8.77 5.41 9.48
CA GLU A 43 -8.62 5.66 10.92
C GLU A 43 -9.23 6.99 11.34
N ILE A 44 -8.93 8.07 10.59
CA ILE A 44 -9.52 9.40 10.86
C ILE A 44 -11.05 9.37 10.71
N ALA A 45 -11.58 8.61 9.74
CA ALA A 45 -13.02 8.48 9.55
C ALA A 45 -13.70 7.77 10.73
N GLN A 46 -13.06 6.73 11.27
CA GLN A 46 -13.54 6.02 12.47
C GLN A 46 -13.56 6.94 13.69
N GLU A 47 -12.48 7.66 13.95
CA GLU A 47 -12.39 8.63 15.06
C GLU A 47 -13.46 9.73 14.96
N LEU A 48 -13.76 10.21 13.75
CA LEU A 48 -14.83 11.19 13.54
C LEU A 48 -16.24 10.62 13.83
N ASP A 49 -16.48 9.34 13.55
CA ASP A 49 -17.77 8.69 13.87
C ASP A 49 -17.92 8.47 15.38
N ASP A 50 -16.84 8.06 16.05
CA ASP A 50 -16.79 7.90 17.49
C ASP A 50 -17.06 9.24 18.20
N LEU A 51 -16.36 10.31 17.81
CA LEU A 51 -16.60 11.65 18.35
C LEU A 51 -18.02 12.15 18.06
N THR A 52 -18.61 11.78 16.91
CA THR A 52 -20.00 12.10 16.61
C THR A 52 -20.96 11.39 17.57
N THR A 53 -20.66 10.15 17.93
CA THR A 53 -21.41 9.37 18.91
C THR A 53 -21.29 10.00 20.30
N GLU A 54 -20.08 10.33 20.75
CA GLU A 54 -19.85 10.99 22.04
C GLU A 54 -20.58 12.33 22.17
N ILE A 55 -20.60 13.15 21.10
CA ILE A 55 -21.34 14.41 21.07
C ILE A 55 -22.85 14.17 21.18
N ARG A 56 -23.39 13.13 20.53
CA ARG A 56 -24.82 12.78 20.61
C ARG A 56 -25.20 12.36 22.03
N GLU A 57 -24.34 11.58 22.68
CA GLU A 57 -24.53 11.14 24.06
C GLU A 57 -24.46 12.31 25.04
N LEU A 58 -23.47 13.19 24.90
CA LEU A 58 -23.36 14.41 25.71
C LEU A 58 -24.61 15.29 25.54
N ARG A 59 -25.12 15.44 24.31
CA ARG A 59 -26.37 16.17 24.04
C ARG A 59 -27.59 15.49 24.66
N ALA A 60 -27.61 14.17 24.76
CA ALA A 60 -28.68 13.44 25.46
C ALA A 60 -28.60 13.67 26.98
N ARG A 61 -27.41 13.61 27.58
CA ARG A 61 -27.17 13.91 29.01
C ARG A 61 -27.64 15.32 29.38
N ILE A 62 -27.23 16.33 28.60
CA ILE A 62 -27.65 17.72 28.80
C ILE A 62 -29.18 17.87 28.72
N ARG A 63 -29.83 17.20 27.74
CA ARG A 63 -31.31 17.22 27.62
C ARG A 63 -32.02 16.55 28.79
N ASN A 64 -31.40 15.55 29.40
CA ASN A 64 -31.91 14.87 30.58
C ASN A 64 -31.65 15.65 31.88
N GLY A 65 -31.11 16.87 31.79
CA GLY A 65 -30.86 17.75 32.93
C GLY A 65 -29.56 17.48 33.68
N ASP A 66 -28.66 16.63 33.14
CA ASP A 66 -27.32 16.43 33.67
C ASP A 66 -26.42 17.59 33.19
N PRO A 67 -25.91 18.46 34.08
CA PRO A 67 -25.09 19.59 33.67
C PRO A 67 -23.75 19.13 33.09
N ASP A 68 -23.30 19.84 32.05
CA ASP A 68 -22.00 19.61 31.42
C ASP A 68 -20.87 19.63 32.46
N ARG A 69 -20.08 18.55 32.50
CA ARG A 69 -18.93 18.45 33.42
C ARG A 69 -17.80 19.30 32.87
N LYS A 70 -17.60 20.48 33.48
CA LYS A 70 -16.44 21.40 33.35
C LYS A 70 -15.59 21.19 32.07
N GLY A 71 -16.16 21.49 30.92
CA GLY A 71 -15.43 21.57 29.66
C GLY A 71 -15.35 20.29 28.82
N GLU A 72 -16.08 19.22 29.17
CA GLU A 72 -16.25 18.04 28.30
C GLU A 72 -16.67 18.46 26.88
N SER A 73 -17.68 19.33 26.75
CA SER A 73 -18.10 19.88 25.45
C SER A 73 -16.98 20.58 24.69
N GLY A 74 -16.16 21.37 25.40
CA GLY A 74 -15.08 22.15 24.80
C GLY A 74 -13.94 21.27 24.29
N LYS A 75 -13.64 20.19 25.02
CA LYS A 75 -12.64 19.20 24.62
C LYS A 75 -13.08 18.45 23.37
N LEU A 76 -14.31 17.90 23.36
CA LEU A 76 -14.85 17.17 22.20
C LEU A 76 -14.88 18.03 20.94
N LEU A 77 -15.29 19.31 21.05
CA LEU A 77 -15.26 20.23 19.92
C LEU A 77 -13.82 20.54 19.45
N GLY A 78 -12.85 20.53 20.36
CA GLY A 78 -11.43 20.65 20.03
C GLY A 78 -10.94 19.43 19.25
N ASP A 79 -11.26 18.24 19.72
CA ASP A 79 -10.87 16.97 19.12
C ASP A 79 -11.49 16.81 17.72
N VAL A 80 -12.78 17.12 17.54
CA VAL A 80 -13.42 17.13 16.21
C VAL A 80 -12.75 18.09 15.24
N LYS A 81 -12.41 19.31 15.68
CA LYS A 81 -11.70 20.28 14.82
C LYS A 81 -10.32 19.79 14.42
N TYR A 82 -9.61 19.13 15.32
CA TYR A 82 -8.31 18.53 15.04
C TYR A 82 -8.43 17.45 13.97
N TRP A 83 -9.36 16.50 14.14
CA TRP A 83 -9.53 15.39 13.19
C TRP A 83 -10.06 15.83 11.82
N LEU A 84 -10.95 16.82 11.76
CA LEU A 84 -11.35 17.41 10.47
C LEU A 84 -10.18 18.07 9.73
N LYS A 85 -9.25 18.68 10.47
CA LYS A 85 -8.05 19.26 9.87
C LYS A 85 -7.11 18.15 9.37
N ALA A 86 -6.89 17.11 10.18
CA ALA A 86 -6.09 15.95 9.79
C ALA A 86 -6.66 15.27 8.54
N ALA A 87 -7.98 15.05 8.47
CA ALA A 87 -8.67 14.50 7.30
C ALA A 87 -8.42 15.35 6.04
N ARG A 88 -8.52 16.67 6.17
CA ARG A 88 -8.28 17.57 5.03
C ARG A 88 -6.83 17.50 4.55
N GLU A 89 -5.87 17.41 5.47
CA GLU A 89 -4.45 17.31 5.15
C GLU A 89 -4.14 16.00 4.43
N THR A 90 -4.64 14.86 4.93
CA THR A 90 -4.44 13.55 4.28
C THR A 90 -5.09 13.47 2.90
N GLU A 91 -6.31 13.98 2.73
CA GLU A 91 -6.98 14.04 1.42
C GLU A 91 -6.19 14.92 0.44
N CYS A 92 -5.64 16.05 0.89
CA CYS A 92 -4.80 16.91 0.05
C CYS A 92 -3.49 16.22 -0.36
N GLU A 93 -2.88 15.42 0.52
CA GLU A 93 -1.67 14.64 0.22
C GLU A 93 -1.96 13.49 -0.75
N ILE A 94 -3.06 12.75 -0.56
CA ILE A 94 -3.53 11.71 -1.49
C ILE A 94 -3.77 12.31 -2.87
N ASP A 95 -4.48 13.44 -2.96
CA ASP A 95 -4.73 14.12 -4.22
C ASP A 95 -3.44 14.62 -4.88
N ALA A 96 -2.48 15.11 -4.11
CA ALA A 96 -1.18 15.53 -4.64
C ALA A 96 -0.38 14.34 -5.21
N ILE A 97 -0.43 13.19 -4.54
CA ILE A 97 0.21 11.96 -5.05
C ILE A 97 -0.50 11.47 -6.30
N ARG A 98 -1.84 11.41 -6.30
CA ARG A 98 -2.63 11.00 -7.48
C ARG A 98 -2.45 11.93 -8.68
N ARG A 99 -2.33 13.25 -8.45
CA ARG A 99 -2.02 14.22 -9.51
C ARG A 99 -0.62 14.01 -10.06
N LYS A 100 0.37 13.79 -9.20
CA LYS A 100 1.73 13.42 -9.64
C LYS A 100 1.69 12.14 -10.46
N GLU A 101 0.97 11.11 -10.04
CA GLU A 101 0.79 9.86 -10.81
C GLU A 101 0.12 10.09 -12.17
N SER A 102 -0.87 10.99 -12.25
CA SER A 102 -1.58 11.30 -13.49
C SER A 102 -0.75 12.18 -14.44
N GLU A 103 0.06 13.10 -13.90
CA GLU A 103 1.05 13.89 -14.65
C GLU A 103 2.27 13.05 -15.09
N ILE A 104 2.54 11.91 -14.42
CA ILE A 104 3.47 10.85 -14.86
C ILE A 104 2.82 10.03 -16.00
N THR A 105 2.31 10.72 -17.02
CA THR A 105 2.18 10.16 -18.37
C THR A 105 3.49 10.49 -19.11
N GLY A 106 4.64 10.07 -18.54
CA GLY A 106 5.98 10.28 -19.10
C GLY A 106 7.12 10.26 -18.07
N GLU A 107 7.99 9.26 -18.18
CA GLU A 107 9.36 9.17 -17.62
C GLU A 107 9.53 8.77 -16.13
N TYR A 108 8.98 7.60 -15.82
CA TYR A 108 9.31 6.59 -14.80
C TYR A 108 10.16 6.93 -13.56
N GLY A 109 9.58 6.56 -12.41
CA GLY A 109 10.35 6.01 -11.29
C GLY A 109 10.69 4.54 -11.55
N LEU A 110 11.96 4.23 -11.76
CA LEU A 110 12.48 2.86 -11.95
C LEU A 110 13.22 2.43 -10.69
N ASP A 111 12.99 1.20 -10.20
CA ASP A 111 13.91 0.64 -9.22
C ASP A 111 15.14 0.09 -9.93
N LEU A 112 16.19 0.90 -9.92
CA LEU A 112 17.46 0.57 -10.51
C LEU A 112 18.15 -0.60 -9.78
N GLU A 113 17.81 -0.87 -8.52
CA GLU A 113 18.38 -1.99 -7.75
C GLU A 113 17.79 -3.32 -8.22
N ALA A 114 16.46 -3.44 -8.26
CA ALA A 114 15.79 -4.62 -8.79
C ALA A 114 16.09 -4.83 -10.28
N ALA A 115 16.07 -3.78 -11.09
CA ALA A 115 16.44 -3.86 -12.50
C ALA A 115 17.90 -4.31 -12.67
N ARG A 116 18.83 -3.79 -11.87
CA ARG A 116 20.24 -4.23 -11.90
C ARG A 116 20.37 -5.70 -11.50
N HIS A 117 19.63 -6.16 -10.50
CA HIS A 117 19.64 -7.56 -10.08
C HIS A 117 19.12 -8.48 -11.19
N GLU A 118 17.97 -8.16 -11.77
CA GLU A 118 17.34 -8.95 -12.83
C GLU A 118 18.23 -9.03 -14.09
N ILE A 119 18.74 -7.87 -14.54
CA ILE A 119 19.66 -7.79 -15.68
C ILE A 119 20.95 -8.57 -15.38
N GLY A 120 21.51 -8.44 -14.18
CA GLY A 120 22.69 -9.18 -13.75
C GLY A 120 22.49 -10.70 -13.79
N CYS A 121 21.35 -11.18 -13.31
CA CYS A 121 20.98 -12.60 -13.41
C CYS A 121 20.81 -13.06 -14.86
N ARG A 122 20.22 -12.22 -15.72
CA ARG A 122 20.03 -12.53 -17.15
C ARG A 122 21.37 -12.63 -17.89
N LEU A 123 22.27 -11.67 -17.66
CA LEU A 123 23.63 -11.66 -18.23
C LEU A 123 24.47 -12.82 -17.70
N ALA A 124 24.32 -13.21 -16.43
CA ALA A 124 25.00 -14.38 -15.89
C ALA A 124 24.59 -15.69 -16.58
N ARG A 125 23.33 -15.83 -17.01
CA ARG A 125 22.86 -17.00 -17.78
C ARG A 125 23.42 -17.04 -19.21
N LEU A 126 23.84 -15.90 -19.75
CA LEU A 126 24.45 -15.79 -21.08
C LEU A 126 25.98 -16.02 -21.05
N ARG A 127 26.59 -16.16 -19.87
CA ARG A 127 28.02 -16.46 -19.69
C ARG A 127 28.37 -17.97 -19.79
N PRO A 128 28.00 -18.65 -20.89
CA PRO A 128 28.88 -19.68 -21.45
C PRO A 128 29.35 -19.36 -22.88
N CYS A 129 29.10 -18.17 -23.43
CA CYS A 129 29.74 -17.76 -24.67
C CYS A 129 31.14 -17.21 -24.38
N ASP A 130 32.00 -18.06 -23.83
CA ASP A 130 33.44 -17.83 -23.83
C ASP A 130 33.89 -17.74 -25.29
N GLY A 131 34.71 -16.73 -25.58
CA GLY A 131 35.18 -16.46 -26.93
C GLY A 131 35.89 -17.67 -27.53
N GLU A 132 35.24 -18.29 -28.50
CA GLU A 132 35.94 -18.98 -29.58
C GLU A 132 36.64 -17.89 -30.40
N ARG A 133 37.92 -17.69 -30.11
CA ARG A 133 38.83 -16.89 -30.92
C ARG A 133 39.97 -17.79 -31.38
#